data_AF-A0A8S9KXS2-F1
#
_entry.id   AF-A0A8S9KXS2-F1
#
_cell.length_a   1.000
_cell.length_b   1.000
_cell.length_c   1.000
_cell.angle_alpha   90.00
_cell.angle_beta   90.00
_cell.angle_gamma   90.00
#
_symmetry.space_group_name_H-M   'P 1'
#
loop_
_entity.id
_entity.type
_entity.pdbx_description
1 polymer ?
#
loop_
_entity_poly.entity_id
_entity_poly.type
_entity_poly.pdbx_seq_one_letter_code
_entity_poly.pdbx_strand_id
1 'polypeptide(L)'
;MYNQLKKSELRENDDWIRLYLELAVAASNRDTLENHLVSNLKIVKVAIDTTSTQEGLDLFAIVYIRYKDSCEARVGKDVDRVAVVRRFFNEGMGSFSLVAAQGIQTQWHYLVSSCAQDEIHGVFLEPIYVQR
;
A
#
# COMPACT_ATOMS: atom_id res chain seq x y z
N MET A 1 9.37 -6.03 12.57
CA MET A 1 10.48 -5.92 11.61
C MET A 1 9.84 -5.60 10.26
N TYR A 2 10.42 -4.67 9.51
CA TYR A 2 9.92 -4.32 8.17
C TYR A 2 10.66 -5.12 7.10
N ASN A 3 9.91 -5.72 6.17
CA ASN A 3 10.44 -6.50 5.08
C ASN A 3 10.00 -5.90 3.75
N GLN A 4 10.95 -5.35 3.00
CA GLN A 4 10.72 -4.99 1.60
C GLN A 4 10.67 -6.27 0.75
N LEU A 5 9.61 -6.43 -0.03
CA LEU A 5 9.47 -7.58 -0.91
C LEU A 5 10.38 -7.45 -2.13
N LYS A 6 11.10 -8.53 -2.45
CA LYS A 6 11.81 -8.72 -3.72
C LYS A 6 10.81 -8.96 -4.84
N LYS A 7 11.25 -8.81 -6.09
CA LYS A 7 10.39 -8.99 -7.28
C LYS A 7 9.81 -10.40 -7.40
N SER A 8 10.50 -11.44 -6.93
CA SER A 8 9.99 -12.82 -6.90
C SER A 8 8.86 -12.97 -5.88
N GLU A 9 9.08 -12.49 -4.66
CA GLU A 9 8.10 -12.53 -3.56
C GLU A 9 6.85 -11.70 -3.91
N LEU A 10 7.03 -10.57 -4.60
CA LEU A 10 5.91 -9.79 -5.15
C LEU A 10 5.05 -10.60 -6.11
N ARG A 11 5.64 -11.42 -6.98
CA ARG A 11 4.89 -12.25 -7.93
C ARG A 11 4.10 -13.35 -7.23
N GLU A 12 4.68 -13.95 -6.20
CA GLU A 12 4.01 -14.98 -5.38
C GLU A 12 2.86 -14.41 -4.55
N ASN A 13 2.94 -13.12 -4.19
CA ASN A 13 1.98 -12.42 -3.35
C ASN A 13 1.12 -11.41 -4.14
N ASP A 14 1.16 -11.44 -5.48
CA ASP A 14 0.58 -10.40 -6.33
C ASP A 14 -0.93 -10.26 -6.11
N ASP A 15 -1.65 -11.39 -6.04
CA ASP A 15 -3.11 -11.41 -5.95
C ASP A 15 -3.66 -10.63 -4.75
N TRP A 16 -3.15 -10.88 -3.55
CA TRP A 16 -3.67 -10.24 -2.34
C TRP A 16 -3.14 -8.81 -2.15
N ILE A 17 -1.90 -8.54 -2.57
CA ILE A 17 -1.34 -7.17 -2.57
C ILE A 17 -2.15 -6.29 -3.52
N ARG A 18 -2.45 -6.81 -4.72
CA ARG A 18 -3.25 -6.13 -5.72
C ARG A 18 -4.67 -5.91 -5.20
N LEU A 19 -5.31 -6.91 -4.60
CA LEU A 19 -6.62 -6.77 -3.98
C LEU A 19 -6.63 -5.63 -2.94
N TYR A 20 -5.63 -5.55 -2.07
CA TYR A 20 -5.55 -4.50 -1.05
C TYR A 20 -5.39 -3.11 -1.67
N LEU A 21 -4.59 -2.99 -2.72
CA LEU A 21 -4.44 -1.75 -3.47
C LEU A 21 -5.75 -1.33 -4.15
N GLU A 22 -6.41 -2.25 -4.82
CA GLU A 22 -7.68 -1.99 -5.52
C GLU A 22 -8.77 -1.54 -4.54
N LEU A 23 -8.86 -2.18 -3.36
CA LEU A 23 -9.76 -1.78 -2.29
C LEU A 23 -9.43 -0.38 -1.74
N ALA A 24 -8.15 -0.06 -1.53
CA ALA A 24 -7.72 1.26 -1.08
C ALA A 24 -8.13 2.36 -2.06
N VAL A 25 -7.97 2.09 -3.36
CA VAL A 25 -8.36 3.00 -4.44
C VAL A 25 -9.89 3.15 -4.49
N ALA A 26 -10.62 2.04 -4.52
CA ALA A 26 -12.08 2.05 -4.59
C ALA A 26 -12.71 2.80 -3.40
N ALA A 27 -12.15 2.65 -2.21
CA ALA A 27 -12.65 3.30 -0.99
C ALA A 27 -12.60 4.85 -1.06
N SER A 28 -11.65 5.45 -1.78
CA SER A 28 -11.56 6.91 -1.91
C SER A 28 -12.18 7.47 -3.20
N ASN A 29 -12.63 6.60 -4.11
CA ASN A 29 -13.15 6.97 -5.43
C ASN A 29 -14.57 6.43 -5.66
N ARG A 30 -15.35 6.32 -4.58
CA ARG A 30 -16.68 5.69 -4.57
C ARG A 30 -17.67 6.32 -5.57
N ASP A 31 -17.50 7.61 -5.87
CA ASP A 31 -18.43 8.36 -6.72
C ASP A 31 -18.11 8.26 -8.23
N THR A 32 -16.95 7.73 -8.62
CA THR A 32 -16.48 7.66 -10.02
C THR A 32 -16.58 6.26 -10.61
N LEU A 33 -17.60 5.49 -10.22
CA LEU A 33 -17.77 4.05 -10.50
C LEU A 33 -18.04 3.70 -11.98
N GLU A 34 -17.13 4.06 -12.88
CA GLU A 34 -16.95 3.28 -14.11
C GLU A 34 -16.03 2.10 -13.76
N ASN A 35 -16.52 0.87 -13.99
CA ASN A 35 -15.92 -0.40 -13.54
C ASN A 35 -14.54 -0.75 -14.15
N HIS A 36 -13.84 0.21 -14.77
CA HIS A 36 -12.62 -0.02 -15.55
C HIS A 36 -11.36 0.61 -14.96
N LEU A 37 -11.43 1.24 -13.78
CA LEU A 37 -10.37 2.15 -13.32
C LEU A 37 -9.21 1.49 -12.55
N VAL A 38 -9.30 0.21 -12.16
CA VAL A 38 -8.26 -0.49 -11.36
C VAL A 38 -7.19 -1.21 -12.20
N SER A 39 -7.42 -1.44 -13.50
CA SER A 39 -6.42 -2.06 -14.40
C SER A 39 -5.21 -1.16 -14.68
N ASN A 40 -5.37 0.15 -14.52
CA ASN A 40 -4.34 1.17 -14.74
C ASN A 40 -3.41 1.39 -13.55
N LEU A 41 -3.46 0.49 -12.55
CA LEU A 41 -2.61 0.52 -11.37
C LEU A 41 -1.36 -0.32 -11.61
N LYS A 42 -0.18 0.29 -11.47
CA LYS A 42 1.10 -0.41 -11.57
C LYS A 42 1.83 -0.38 -10.24
N ILE A 43 1.92 -1.53 -9.58
CA ILE A 43 2.71 -1.70 -8.36
C ILE A 43 4.20 -1.48 -8.70
N VAL A 44 4.84 -0.60 -7.95
CA VAL A 44 6.26 -0.27 -8.07
C VAL A 44 7.07 -0.96 -6.97
N LYS A 45 6.60 -0.84 -5.73
CA LYS A 45 7.33 -1.32 -4.56
C LYS A 45 6.37 -1.60 -3.41
N VAL A 46 6.61 -2.70 -2.70
CA VAL A 46 5.80 -3.09 -1.54
C VAL A 46 6.70 -3.42 -0.39
N ALA A 47 6.20 -3.15 0.80
CA ALA A 47 6.77 -3.69 2.00
C ALA A 47 5.75 -3.92 3.08
N ILE A 48 6.12 -4.81 3.99
CA ILE A 48 5.24 -5.30 5.04
C ILE A 48 5.93 -5.09 6.37
N ASP A 49 5.21 -4.45 7.28
CA ASP A 49 5.59 -4.33 8.67
C ASP A 49 4.73 -5.27 9.53
N THR A 50 5.39 -6.19 10.20
CA THR A 50 4.79 -7.11 11.18
C THR A 50 5.35 -6.87 12.59
N THR A 51 5.94 -5.71 12.87
CA THR A 51 6.52 -5.37 14.20
C THR A 51 5.55 -5.58 15.35
N SER A 52 4.26 -5.38 15.15
CA SER A 52 3.28 -5.42 16.25
C SER A 52 2.56 -6.76 16.42
N THR A 53 2.95 -7.84 15.74
CA THR A 53 2.55 -9.18 16.17
C THR A 53 3.23 -9.47 17.50
N GLN A 54 2.61 -9.02 18.59
CA GLN A 54 2.86 -9.60 19.90
C GLN A 54 2.48 -11.09 19.80
N GLU A 55 3.29 -11.96 20.39
CA GLU A 55 3.05 -13.40 20.40
C GLU A 55 1.68 -13.69 21.04
N GLY A 56 0.64 -13.86 20.22
CA GLY A 56 -0.71 -14.17 20.69
C GLY A 56 -1.81 -13.75 19.73
N LEU A 57 -2.26 -14.70 18.90
CA LEU A 57 -3.57 -14.82 18.23
C LEU A 57 -4.03 -13.72 17.25
N ASP A 58 -3.55 -12.49 17.37
CA ASP A 58 -3.95 -11.39 16.50
C ASP A 58 -2.86 -11.07 15.47
N LEU A 59 -3.11 -11.45 14.21
CA LEU A 59 -2.18 -11.22 13.11
C LEU A 59 -2.37 -9.80 12.56
N PHE A 60 -1.61 -8.87 13.11
CA PHE A 60 -1.52 -7.50 12.59
C PHE A 60 -0.39 -7.37 11.58
N ALA A 61 -0.66 -6.70 10.46
CA ALA A 61 0.39 -6.22 9.57
C ALA A 61 0.02 -4.90 8.91
N ILE A 62 1.03 -4.09 8.62
CA ILE A 62 0.88 -2.89 7.78
C ILE A 62 1.55 -3.16 6.44
N VAL A 63 0.84 -2.90 5.35
CA VAL A 63 1.31 -3.09 3.99
C VAL A 63 1.41 -1.72 3.33
N TYR A 64 2.62 -1.37 2.90
CA TYR A 64 2.92 -0.12 2.20
C TYR A 64 3.08 -0.45 0.72
N ILE A 65 2.28 0.17 -0.16
CA ILE A 65 2.21 -0.17 -1.59
C ILE A 65 2.41 1.09 -2.43
N ARG A 66 3.63 1.34 -2.93
CA ARG A 66 3.86 2.40 -3.92
C ARG A 66 3.43 1.93 -5.30
N TYR A 67 2.64 2.74 -5.96
CA TYR A 67 2.06 2.42 -7.25
C TYR A 67 1.95 3.65 -8.14
N LYS A 68 1.95 3.41 -9.45
CA LYS A 68 1.58 4.43 -10.44
C LYS A 68 0.12 4.29 -10.79
N ASP A 69 -0.56 5.42 -10.88
CA ASP A 69 -1.94 5.54 -11.32
C ASP A 69 -1.97 6.30 -12.63
N SER A 70 -2.22 5.61 -13.74
CA SER A 70 -2.30 6.23 -15.09
C SER A 70 -3.74 6.44 -15.56
N CYS A 71 -4.70 6.38 -14.65
CA CYS A 71 -6.10 6.51 -14.97
C CYS A 71 -6.51 7.97 -15.18
N GLU A 72 -6.50 8.46 -16.41
CA GLU A 72 -6.81 9.86 -16.75
C GLU A 72 -8.14 10.35 -16.15
N ALA A 73 -9.20 9.54 -16.19
CA ALA A 73 -10.49 9.91 -15.59
C ALA A 73 -10.44 10.15 -14.06
N ARG A 74 -9.45 9.56 -13.37
CA ARG A 74 -9.31 9.62 -11.91
C ARG A 74 -8.25 10.61 -11.46
N VAL A 75 -7.17 10.77 -12.23
CA VAL A 75 -6.02 11.59 -11.83
C VAL A 75 -5.60 12.65 -12.85
N GLY A 76 -6.21 12.68 -14.04
CA GLY A 76 -5.88 13.57 -15.15
C GLY A 76 -4.54 13.23 -15.83
N LYS A 77 -3.48 12.99 -15.04
CA LYS A 77 -2.15 12.61 -15.51
C LYS A 77 -1.55 11.58 -14.56
N ASP A 78 -0.65 10.74 -15.08
CA ASP A 78 0.09 9.75 -14.28
C ASP A 78 0.64 10.32 -12.97
N VAL A 79 0.25 9.70 -11.85
CA VAL A 79 0.72 10.08 -10.50
C VAL A 79 1.41 8.91 -9.81
N ASP A 80 2.52 9.19 -9.11
CA ASP A 80 3.16 8.28 -8.17
C ASP A 80 2.51 8.43 -6.79
N ARG A 81 1.84 7.36 -6.35
CA ARG A 81 0.99 7.34 -5.16
C ARG A 81 1.39 6.21 -4.26
N VAL A 82 0.98 6.32 -3.00
CA VAL A 82 1.11 5.21 -2.08
C VAL A 82 -0.17 4.95 -1.29
N ALA A 83 -0.48 3.67 -1.16
CA ALA A 83 -1.47 3.15 -0.24
C ALA A 83 -0.79 2.57 1.01
N VAL A 84 -1.40 2.81 2.16
CA VAL A 84 -1.07 2.15 3.43
C VAL A 84 -2.28 1.35 3.85
N VAL A 85 -2.11 0.04 3.98
CA VAL A 85 -3.18 -0.90 4.32
C VAL A 85 -2.82 -1.60 5.62
N ARG A 86 -3.60 -1.33 6.67
CA ARG A 86 -3.51 -2.05 7.94
C ARG A 86 -4.47 -3.23 7.86
N ARG A 87 -3.95 -4.43 8.04
CA ARG A 87 -4.75 -5.65 8.20
C ARG A 87 -4.68 -6.13 9.64
N PHE A 88 -5.81 -6.62 10.11
CA PHE A 88 -5.95 -7.19 11.43
C PHE A 88 -6.84 -8.43 11.32
N PHE A 89 -6.31 -9.57 11.74
CA PHE A 89 -7.07 -10.79 11.88
C PHE A 89 -7.18 -11.13 13.36
N ASN A 90 -8.42 -11.25 13.84
CA ASN A 90 -8.70 -11.69 15.20
C ASN A 90 -9.17 -13.14 15.17
N GLU A 91 -8.32 -14.05 15.66
CA GLU A 91 -8.62 -15.48 15.67
C GLU A 91 -9.81 -15.82 16.59
N GLY A 92 -9.89 -15.17 17.76
CA GLY A 92 -10.95 -15.44 18.74
C GLY A 92 -12.36 -15.11 18.23
N MET A 93 -12.48 -14.13 17.35
CA MET A 93 -13.75 -13.71 16.72
C MET A 93 -13.91 -14.23 15.28
N GLY A 94 -12.86 -14.83 14.70
CA GLY A 94 -12.84 -15.24 13.29
C GLY A 94 -13.02 -14.06 12.32
N SER A 95 -12.64 -12.84 12.71
CA SER A 95 -12.91 -11.61 11.96
C SER A 95 -11.66 -11.07 11.28
N PHE A 96 -11.81 -10.62 10.04
CA PHE A 96 -10.75 -9.98 9.26
C PHE A 96 -11.11 -8.53 8.92
N SER A 97 -10.25 -7.59 9.28
CA SER A 97 -10.46 -6.15 9.09
C SER A 97 -9.34 -5.53 8.26
N LEU A 98 -9.72 -4.65 7.33
CA LEU A 98 -8.83 -3.83 6.52
C LEU A 98 -9.14 -2.36 6.73
N VAL A 99 -8.10 -1.57 7.01
CA VAL A 99 -8.17 -0.11 7.02
C VAL A 99 -7.14 0.41 6.05
N ALA A 100 -7.60 1.13 5.02
CA ALA A 100 -6.75 1.65 3.97
C ALA A 100 -6.82 3.18 3.91
N ALA A 101 -5.66 3.79 3.66
CA ALA A 101 -5.53 5.18 3.29
C ALA A 101 -4.60 5.30 2.07
N GLN A 102 -4.82 6.30 1.22
CA GLN A 102 -3.95 6.58 0.08
C GLN A 102 -3.68 8.06 -0.06
N GLY A 103 -2.55 8.40 -0.68
CA GLY A 103 -2.20 9.77 -1.05
C GLY A 103 -1.03 9.84 -2.02
N ILE A 104 -0.62 11.06 -2.35
CA ILE A 104 0.52 11.30 -3.24
C ILE A 104 1.81 10.95 -2.49
N GLN A 105 2.79 10.35 -3.18
CA GLN A 105 4.09 10.01 -2.60
C GLN A 105 4.75 11.23 -1.92
N THR A 106 4.66 12.43 -2.47
CA THR A 106 5.27 13.62 -1.84
C THR A 106 4.58 14.08 -0.54
N GLN A 107 3.39 13.54 -0.22
CA GLN A 107 2.61 13.87 0.99
C GLN A 107 2.69 12.77 2.06
N TRP A 108 3.64 11.85 1.92
CA TRP A 108 3.82 10.69 2.79
C TRP A 108 3.89 10.97 4.29
N HIS A 109 4.45 12.12 4.66
CA HIS A 109 4.59 12.55 6.05
C HIS A 109 3.24 12.77 6.77
N TYR A 110 2.12 12.82 6.04
CA TYR A 110 0.78 12.92 6.65
C TYR A 110 0.10 11.56 6.85
N LEU A 111 0.57 10.50 6.20
CA LEU A 111 -0.08 9.18 6.19
C LEU A 111 0.54 8.19 7.16
N VAL A 112 1.75 8.47 7.65
CA VAL A 112 2.54 7.57 8.49
C VAL A 112 2.88 8.29 9.79
N SER A 113 2.73 7.63 10.95
CA SER A 113 3.14 8.19 12.25
C SER A 113 4.63 8.53 12.24
N SER A 114 5.08 9.56 12.96
CA SER A 114 6.48 10.02 12.97
C SER A 114 7.47 8.89 13.28
N CYS A 115 7.10 7.93 14.13
CA CYS A 115 7.95 6.80 14.50
C CYS A 115 8.20 5.82 13.34
N ALA A 116 7.28 5.70 12.39
CA ALA A 116 7.43 4.85 11.20
C ALA A 116 7.95 5.64 9.99
N GLN A 117 8.09 6.96 10.10
CA GLN A 117 8.62 7.80 9.02
C GLN A 117 10.12 7.59 8.84
N ASP A 118 10.92 7.54 9.92
CA ASP A 118 12.39 7.49 9.83
C ASP A 118 12.91 6.20 9.18
N GLU A 119 12.24 5.06 9.40
CA GLU A 119 12.67 3.76 8.86
C GLU A 119 12.13 3.47 7.44
N ILE A 120 10.94 4.01 7.09
CA ILE A 120 10.31 3.84 5.77
C ILE A 120 10.82 4.90 4.78
N HIS A 121 11.29 6.05 5.27
CA HIS A 121 11.93 7.12 4.50
C HIS A 121 13.05 6.60 3.60
N GLY A 122 14.00 5.84 4.17
CA GLY A 122 15.15 5.30 3.43
C GLY A 122 14.79 4.30 2.35
N VAL A 123 13.58 3.72 2.40
CA VAL A 123 13.16 2.65 1.48
C VAL A 123 12.23 3.17 0.37
N PHE A 124 11.40 4.19 0.65
CA PHE A 124 10.38 4.66 -0.30
C PHE A 124 10.63 6.04 -0.92
N LEU A 125 11.64 6.79 -0.47
CA LEU A 125 11.91 8.16 -0.94
C LEU A 125 13.11 8.35 -1.84
N GLU A 126 13.84 7.29 -2.22
CA GLU A 126 14.78 7.46 -3.33
C GLU A 126 13.98 7.82 -4.61
N PRO A 127 14.21 9.02 -5.20
CA PRO A 127 13.68 9.33 -6.50
C PRO A 127 14.32 8.37 -7.52
N ILE A 128 13.59 7.98 -8.56
CA ILE A 128 14.17 7.19 -9.69
C ILE A 128 15.20 8.03 -10.49
N TYR A 129 15.55 9.23 -10.04
CA TYR A 129 16.63 10.03 -10.60
C TYR A 129 17.97 9.66 -9.98
N VAL A 130 18.52 8.49 -10.32
CA VAL A 130 19.92 8.29 -10.77
C VAL A 130 20.02 6.88 -11.35
N GLN A 131 19.75 6.73 -12.63
CA GLN A 131 20.55 5.83 -13.47
C GLN A 131 20.99 6.67 -14.66
N ARG A 132 22.25 7.11 -14.59
CA ARG A 132 22.95 7.82 -15.68
C ARG A 132 23.81 6.80 -16.41
#